data_AF-A0A1F2RVF1-F1
#
_entry.id   AF-A0A1F2RVF1-F1
#
_cell.length_a   1.000
_cell.length_b   1.000
_cell.length_c   1.000
_cell.angle_alpha   90.00
_cell.angle_beta   90.00
_cell.angle_gamma   90.00
#
_symmetry.space_group_name_H-M   'P 1'
#
loop_
_entity.id
_entity.type
_entity.pdbx_description
1 polymer ?
#
loop_
_entity_poly.entity_id
_entity_poly.type
_entity_poly.pdbx_seq_one_letter_code
_entity_poly.pdbx_strand_id
1 'polypeptide(L)'
;MRGDFHNAPVPIRLSCRYANGLALSFAARALWCGEDSMRVLCSQHFDPGVALQVSARFLEGNTTCRVAGVRRSRKHRSAFELDLEFIEKQPPETPAATEVVEEKAGRTVPAELIRAAGELAGELERDEQKPLSQVFEALPSALRPPALIVCAAALLRLLGEKNAADGQRLLAALRERQNP
;
A
#
# COMPACT_ATOMS: atom_id res chain seq x y z
N MET A 1 26.76 3.10 -9.78
CA MET A 1 27.85 2.37 -9.09
C MET A 1 27.21 1.61 -7.92
N ARG A 2 26.98 0.30 -8.10
CA ARG A 2 26.55 -0.62 -7.03
C ARG A 2 27.77 -0.95 -6.16
N GLY A 3 27.58 -1.24 -4.88
CA GLY A 3 28.71 -1.45 -3.98
C GLY A 3 28.38 -1.42 -2.50
N ASP A 4 29.43 -1.62 -1.71
CA ASP A 4 29.40 -1.56 -0.25
C ASP A 4 29.69 -0.13 0.24
N PHE A 5 28.80 0.39 1.09
CA PHE A 5 28.84 1.74 1.66
C PHE A 5 28.84 1.71 3.20
N HIS A 6 29.11 0.56 3.85
CA HIS A 6 29.01 0.45 5.31
C HIS A 6 29.95 1.44 6.05
N ASN A 7 31.08 1.79 5.43
CA ASN A 7 32.04 2.76 5.98
C ASN A 7 31.73 4.22 5.61
N ALA A 8 30.96 4.45 4.54
CA ALA A 8 30.55 5.77 4.09
C ALA A 8 29.10 5.75 3.57
N PRO A 9 28.09 5.66 4.47
CA PRO A 9 26.70 5.49 4.06
C PRO A 9 26.22 6.62 3.15
N VAL A 10 25.70 6.26 1.98
CA VAL A 10 25.30 7.22 0.94
C VAL A 10 23.88 7.72 1.21
N PRO A 11 23.62 9.03 1.21
CA PRO A 11 22.26 9.54 1.42
C PRO A 11 21.32 9.10 0.28
N ILE A 12 20.16 8.61 0.67
CA ILE A 12 19.08 8.19 -0.23
C ILE A 12 17.74 8.72 0.29
N ARG A 13 16.71 8.61 -0.54
CA ARG A 13 15.34 8.94 -0.14
C ARG A 13 14.44 7.73 -0.33
N LEU A 14 13.69 7.39 0.72
CA LEU A 14 12.64 6.37 0.68
C LEU A 14 11.31 7.08 0.57
N SER A 15 10.39 6.53 -0.21
CA SER A 15 9.03 7.05 -0.34
C SER A 15 8.03 5.90 -0.24
N CYS A 16 6.98 6.06 0.56
CA CYS A 16 5.90 5.09 0.72
C CYS A 16 4.59 5.74 0.29
N ARG A 17 3.80 5.05 -0.54
CA ARG A 17 2.42 5.44 -0.85
C ARG A 17 1.48 4.51 -0.11
N TYR A 18 0.64 5.09 0.74
CA TYR A 18 -0.39 4.36 1.47
C TYR A 18 -1.67 4.27 0.63
N ALA A 19 -2.53 3.29 0.95
CA ALA A 19 -3.78 3.06 0.24
C ALA A 19 -4.76 4.25 0.31
N ASN A 20 -4.60 5.13 1.31
CA ASN A 20 -5.36 6.38 1.44
C ASN A 20 -4.86 7.52 0.52
N GLY A 21 -3.91 7.23 -0.38
CA GLY A 21 -3.34 8.22 -1.30
C GLY A 21 -2.26 9.11 -0.70
N LEU A 22 -1.94 8.97 0.60
CA LEU A 22 -0.85 9.73 1.21
C LEU A 22 0.50 9.17 0.76
N ALA A 23 1.40 10.08 0.38
CA ALA A 23 2.79 9.78 0.10
C ALA A 23 3.67 10.38 1.20
N LEU A 24 4.41 9.53 1.90
CA LEU A 24 5.42 9.96 2.88
C LEU A 24 6.80 9.71 2.33
N SER A 25 7.71 10.66 2.56
CA SER A 25 9.11 10.56 2.15
C SER A 25 10.03 10.67 3.36
N PHE A 26 11.01 9.78 3.41
CA PHE A 26 11.92 9.61 4.54
C PHE A 26 13.36 9.75 4.07
N ALA A 27 14.16 10.48 4.83
CA ALA A 27 15.60 10.48 4.66
C ALA A 27 16.18 9.16 5.17
N ALA A 28 17.03 8.52 4.37
CA ALA A 28 17.71 7.29 4.74
C ALA A 28 19.13 7.30 4.19
N ARG A 29 19.91 6.27 4.53
CA ARG A 29 21.26 6.08 3.99
C ARG A 29 21.42 4.64 3.49
N ALA A 30 21.94 4.47 2.29
CA ALA A 30 22.33 3.15 1.80
C ALA A 30 23.62 2.71 2.50
N LEU A 31 23.59 1.50 3.05
CA LEU A 31 24.75 0.81 3.61
C LEU A 31 25.38 -0.13 2.60
N TRP A 32 24.57 -0.71 1.71
CA TRP A 32 25.03 -1.61 0.66
C TRP A 32 23.97 -1.69 -0.44
N CYS A 33 24.39 -1.81 -1.69
CA CYS A 33 23.50 -1.97 -2.84
C CYS A 33 24.08 -3.05 -3.77
N GLY A 34 23.38 -4.18 -3.88
CA GLY A 34 23.67 -5.28 -4.79
C GLY A 34 22.82 -5.22 -6.05
N GLU A 35 22.67 -6.36 -6.73
CA GLU A 35 21.90 -6.45 -7.96
C GLU A 35 20.40 -6.45 -7.73
N ASP A 36 19.95 -7.29 -6.79
CA ASP A 36 18.52 -7.52 -6.49
C ASP A 36 18.09 -6.99 -5.13
N SER A 37 19.04 -6.49 -4.33
CA SER A 37 18.75 -6.04 -2.97
C SER A 37 19.63 -4.89 -2.52
N MET A 38 19.16 -4.18 -1.51
CA MET A 38 19.84 -3.04 -0.92
C MET A 38 19.60 -3.04 0.59
N ARG A 39 20.64 -2.72 1.35
CA ARG A 39 20.54 -2.49 2.79
C ARG A 39 20.57 -1.01 3.08
N VAL A 40 19.61 -0.54 3.87
CA VAL A 40 19.46 0.87 4.19
C VAL A 40 19.34 1.09 5.68
N LEU A 41 19.76 2.26 6.13
CA LEU A 41 19.60 2.76 7.48
C LEU A 41 18.58 3.90 7.47
N CYS A 42 17.53 3.80 8.27
CA CYS A 42 16.55 4.89 8.42
C CYS A 42 16.08 5.02 9.88
N SER A 43 15.47 6.15 10.22
CA SER A 43 14.94 6.39 11.57
C SER A 43 13.55 5.80 11.80
N GLN A 44 12.90 5.31 10.74
CA GLN A 44 11.50 4.89 10.76
C GLN A 44 11.39 3.36 10.71
N HIS A 45 10.51 2.79 11.54
CA HIS A 45 10.19 1.38 11.42
C HIS A 45 9.25 1.14 10.23
N PHE A 46 9.49 0.07 9.49
CA PHE A 46 8.61 -0.42 8.42
C PHE A 46 8.31 -1.89 8.68
N ASP A 47 7.11 -2.32 8.31
CA ASP A 47 6.76 -3.74 8.41
C ASP A 47 7.31 -4.49 7.17
N PRO A 48 7.74 -5.76 7.33
CA PRO A 48 8.07 -6.61 6.19
C PRO A 48 6.89 -6.69 5.20
N GLY A 49 7.19 -6.73 3.90
CA GLY A 49 6.19 -6.74 2.83
C GLY A 49 5.77 -5.36 2.32
N VAL A 50 6.07 -4.28 3.05
CA VAL A 50 5.76 -2.91 2.61
C VAL A 50 6.54 -2.57 1.33
N ALA A 51 5.83 -2.04 0.34
CA ALA A 51 6.43 -1.54 -0.90
C ALA A 51 6.89 -0.09 -0.72
N LEU A 52 8.16 0.16 -1.06
CA LEU A 52 8.81 1.45 -1.00
C LEU A 52 9.37 1.83 -2.37
N GLN A 53 9.49 3.13 -2.63
CA GLN A 53 10.27 3.67 -3.73
C GLN A 53 11.57 4.25 -3.20
N VAL A 54 12.67 3.92 -3.84
CA VAL A 54 14.01 4.40 -3.50
C VAL A 54 14.50 5.33 -4.60
N SER A 55 14.93 6.51 -4.18
CA SER A 55 15.64 7.46 -5.04
C SER A 55 17.06 7.62 -4.53
N ALA A 56 18.04 7.30 -5.37
CA ALA A 56 19.45 7.44 -5.06
C ALA A 56 20.25 7.77 -6.32
N ARG A 57 21.38 8.49 -6.18
CA ARG A 57 22.21 8.89 -7.32
C ARG A 57 22.83 7.73 -8.10
N PHE A 58 22.99 6.58 -7.46
CA PHE A 58 23.57 5.38 -8.06
C PHE A 58 22.51 4.44 -8.67
N LEU A 59 21.23 4.79 -8.58
CA LEU A 59 20.12 4.08 -9.20
C LEU A 59 19.65 4.86 -10.43
N GLU A 60 19.15 4.15 -11.44
CA GLU A 60 18.55 4.75 -12.64
C GLU A 60 17.12 5.23 -12.33
N GLY A 61 17.04 6.33 -11.59
CA GLY A 61 15.78 6.93 -11.15
C GLY A 61 15.16 6.26 -9.92
N ASN A 62 13.83 6.27 -9.86
CA ASN A 62 13.08 5.69 -8.75
C ASN A 62 12.95 4.17 -8.95
N THR A 63 13.51 3.41 -8.01
CA THR A 63 13.43 1.95 -8.01
C THR A 63 12.40 1.51 -6.98
N THR A 64 11.51 0.61 -7.38
CA THR A 64 10.52 0.04 -6.45
C THR A 64 11.14 -1.16 -5.75
N CYS A 65 10.95 -1.24 -4.44
CA CYS A 65 11.47 -2.32 -3.61
C CYS A 65 10.45 -2.74 -2.55
N ARG A 66 10.62 -3.95 -2.01
CA ARG A 66 9.87 -4.48 -0.89
C ARG A 66 10.76 -4.59 0.33
N VAL A 67 10.23 -4.28 1.51
CA VAL A 67 10.92 -4.55 2.77
C VAL A 67 10.93 -6.06 2.99
N ALA A 68 12.11 -6.68 2.96
CA ALA A 68 12.29 -8.10 3.23
C ALA A 68 12.54 -8.37 4.72
N GLY A 69 13.26 -7.47 5.38
CA GLY A 69 13.58 -7.60 6.79
C GLY A 69 13.85 -6.25 7.44
N VAL A 70 13.55 -6.17 8.73
CA VAL A 70 13.82 -4.98 9.56
C VAL A 70 14.50 -5.42 10.84
N ARG A 71 15.58 -4.72 11.19
CA ARG A 71 16.30 -4.94 12.43
C ARG A 71 16.77 -3.63 13.02
N ARG A 72 16.88 -3.57 14.35
CA ARG A 72 17.46 -2.41 15.01
C ARG A 72 18.97 -2.36 14.73
N SER A 73 19.49 -1.20 14.33
CA SER A 73 20.91 -1.08 14.04
C SER A 73 21.74 -1.26 15.32
N ARG A 74 22.77 -2.11 15.25
CA ARG A 74 23.73 -2.29 16.35
C ARG A 74 24.65 -1.07 16.51
N LYS A 75 24.94 -0.38 15.41
CA LYS A 75 25.83 0.79 15.36
C LYS A 75 25.08 2.09 15.67
N HIS A 76 23.81 2.19 15.27
CA HIS A 76 22.99 3.39 15.45
C HIS A 76 21.71 3.07 16.24
N ARG A 77 21.74 3.24 17.58
CA ARG A 77 20.64 2.78 18.48
C ARG A 77 19.26 3.41 18.21
N SER A 78 19.21 4.56 17.53
CA SER A 78 17.99 5.27 17.13
C SER A 78 17.52 4.96 15.69
N ALA A 79 18.20 4.05 14.99
CA ALA A 79 17.90 3.74 13.60
C ALA A 79 17.64 2.25 13.37
N PHE A 80 16.94 1.96 12.30
CA PHE A 80 16.62 0.65 11.79
C PHE A 80 17.44 0.38 10.53
N GLU A 81 17.95 -0.83 10.43
CA GLU A 81 18.48 -1.38 9.19
C GLU A 81 17.35 -2.13 8.50
N LEU A 82 17.04 -1.73 7.27
CA LEU A 82 16.08 -2.42 6.41
C LEU A 82 16.85 -3.18 5.33
N ASP A 83 16.51 -4.44 5.14
CA ASP A 83 16.89 -5.21 3.97
C ASP A 83 15.76 -5.05 2.95
N LEU A 84 16.08 -4.46 1.79
CA LEU A 84 15.14 -4.16 0.71
C LEU A 84 15.44 -5.05 -0.49
N GLU A 85 14.41 -5.64 -1.07
CA GLU A 85 14.48 -6.42 -2.31
C GLU A 85 13.91 -5.60 -3.45
N PHE A 86 14.63 -5.48 -4.56
CA PHE A 86 14.13 -4.80 -5.73
C PHE A 86 13.00 -5.60 -6.35
N ILE A 87 11.91 -4.92 -6.63
CA ILE A 87 10.83 -5.48 -7.44
C ILE A 87 11.21 -5.12 -8.87
N GLU A 88 11.61 -6.12 -9.67
CA GLU A 88 11.75 -5.92 -11.11
C GLU A 88 10.51 -5.19 -11.61
N LYS A 89 10.71 -4.17 -12.45
CA LYS A 89 9.61 -3.48 -13.12
C LYS A 89 8.86 -4.52 -13.95
N GLN A 90 7.86 -5.18 -13.37
CA GLN A 90 6.73 -5.61 -14.16
C GLN A 90 6.28 -4.36 -14.92
N PRO A 91 6.11 -4.45 -16.25
CA PRO A 91 5.53 -3.35 -17.00
C PRO A 91 4.27 -2.92 -16.26
N PRO A 92 3.95 -1.62 -16.21
CA PRO A 92 2.66 -1.21 -15.68
C PRO A 92 1.63 -2.05 -16.41
N GLU A 93 0.94 -2.94 -15.68
CA GLU A 93 -0.28 -3.52 -16.20
C GLU A 93 -1.12 -2.29 -16.53
N THR A 94 -1.18 -2.01 -17.83
CA THR A 94 -2.06 -0.99 -18.37
C THR A 94 -3.40 -1.35 -17.77
N PRO A 95 -4.04 -0.47 -16.97
CA PRO A 95 -5.37 -0.77 -16.47
C PRO A 95 -6.15 -1.17 -17.70
N ALA A 96 -6.57 -2.44 -17.75
CA ALA A 96 -7.26 -3.00 -18.90
C ALA A 96 -8.37 -2.00 -19.20
N ALA A 97 -8.33 -1.46 -20.43
CA ALA A 97 -9.28 -0.46 -20.86
C ALA A 97 -10.65 -0.98 -20.44
N THR A 98 -11.24 -0.32 -19.45
CA THR A 98 -12.60 -0.60 -19.04
C THR A 98 -13.38 -0.23 -20.29
N GLU A 99 -13.87 -1.23 -21.02
CA GLU A 99 -14.82 -1.01 -22.09
C GLU A 99 -15.95 -0.20 -21.46
N VAL A 100 -15.97 1.09 -21.80
CA VAL A 100 -17.00 2.00 -21.36
C VAL A 100 -18.20 1.62 -22.19
N VAL A 101 -18.96 0.66 -21.69
CA VAL A 101 -20.30 0.41 -22.22
C VAL A 101 -21.14 1.59 -21.75
N GLU A 102 -21.26 2.59 -22.63
CA GLU A 102 -22.36 3.54 -22.56
C GLU A 102 -23.66 2.75 -22.66
N GLU A 103 -24.43 2.64 -21.57
CA GLU A 103 -25.89 2.59 -21.67
C GLU A 103 -26.60 2.89 -20.35
N LYS A 104 -27.35 4.00 -20.38
CA LYS A 104 -28.55 4.38 -19.62
C LYS A 104 -28.79 3.83 -18.21
N ALA A 105 -28.81 4.77 -17.26
CA ALA A 105 -29.77 4.87 -16.15
C ALA A 105 -30.09 3.56 -15.37
N GLY A 106 -29.06 2.99 -14.77
CA GLY A 106 -29.16 2.06 -13.64
C GLY A 106 -27.78 2.01 -13.00
N ARG A 107 -27.66 2.20 -11.67
CA ARG A 107 -26.35 2.14 -11.00
C ARG A 107 -25.82 0.70 -11.09
N THR A 108 -25.05 0.39 -12.13
CA THR A 108 -24.33 -0.87 -12.26
C THR A 108 -23.13 -0.86 -11.33
N VAL A 109 -23.11 -1.81 -10.39
CA VAL A 109 -21.95 -2.02 -9.52
C VAL A 109 -20.84 -2.64 -10.36
N PRO A 110 -19.62 -2.07 -10.39
CA PRO A 110 -18.47 -2.66 -11.08
C PRO A 110 -18.29 -4.15 -10.75
N ALA A 111 -18.07 -4.99 -11.76
CA ALA A 111 -17.90 -6.43 -11.60
C ALA A 111 -16.76 -6.78 -10.62
N GLU A 112 -15.71 -5.95 -10.57
CA GLU A 112 -14.60 -6.10 -9.64
C GLU A 112 -15.01 -5.95 -8.18
N LEU A 113 -15.97 -5.05 -7.87
CA LEU A 113 -16.51 -4.90 -6.52
C LEU A 113 -17.39 -6.09 -6.14
N ILE A 114 -18.14 -6.64 -7.10
CA ILE A 114 -18.95 -7.86 -6.88
C ILE A 114 -18.03 -9.04 -6.58
N ARG A 115 -16.98 -9.24 -7.37
CA ARG A 115 -15.98 -10.30 -7.16
C ARG A 115 -15.25 -10.12 -5.83
N ALA A 116 -14.80 -8.91 -5.52
CA ALA A 116 -14.13 -8.61 -4.26
C ALA A 116 -15.04 -8.84 -3.05
N ALA A 117 -16.33 -8.50 -3.15
CA ALA A 117 -17.30 -8.76 -2.10
C ALA A 117 -17.49 -10.27 -1.85
N GLY A 118 -17.55 -11.08 -2.92
CA GLY A 118 -17.67 -12.54 -2.81
C GLY A 118 -16.46 -13.19 -2.14
N GLU A 119 -15.24 -12.85 -2.57
CA GLU A 119 -14.02 -13.39 -1.98
C GLU A 119 -13.83 -12.93 -0.52
N LEU A 120 -14.13 -11.66 -0.23
CA LEU A 120 -14.10 -11.13 1.13
C LEU A 120 -15.11 -11.83 2.03
N ALA A 121 -16.34 -12.04 1.56
CA ALA A 121 -17.37 -12.77 2.31
C ALA A 121 -16.91 -14.21 2.59
N GLY A 122 -16.35 -14.90 1.59
CA GLY A 122 -15.83 -16.25 1.76
C GLY A 122 -14.71 -16.34 2.80
N GLU A 123 -13.80 -15.36 2.85
CA GLU A 123 -12.75 -15.33 3.88
C GLU A 123 -13.30 -15.01 5.28
N LEU A 124 -14.32 -14.17 5.39
CA LEU A 124 -14.96 -13.81 6.67
C LEU A 124 -15.84 -14.94 7.22
N GLU A 125 -16.53 -15.69 6.36
CA GLU A 125 -17.35 -16.84 6.75
C GLU A 125 -16.50 -18.03 7.23
N ARG A 126 -15.25 -18.14 6.73
CA ARG A 126 -14.32 -19.21 7.13
C ARG A 126 -13.87 -19.10 8.59
N ASP A 127 -13.70 -17.88 9.08
CA ASP A 127 -13.28 -17.63 10.46
C ASP A 127 -13.72 -16.24 10.91
N GLU A 128 -14.83 -16.19 11.66
CA GLU A 128 -15.43 -14.95 12.16
C GLU A 128 -14.53 -14.19 13.15
N GLN A 129 -13.52 -14.85 13.75
CA GLN A 129 -12.60 -14.21 14.69
C GLN A 129 -11.32 -13.70 14.03
N LYS A 130 -11.15 -13.96 12.73
CA LYS A 130 -9.95 -13.55 11.99
C LYS A 130 -9.88 -12.02 11.91
N PRO A 131 -8.75 -11.40 12.31
CA PRO A 131 -8.57 -9.97 12.17
C PRO A 131 -8.69 -9.53 10.71
N LEU A 132 -9.37 -8.41 10.47
CA LEU A 132 -9.61 -7.88 9.12
C LEU A 132 -8.32 -7.73 8.30
N SER A 133 -7.19 -7.38 8.95
CA SER A 133 -5.88 -7.29 8.29
C SER A 133 -5.44 -8.62 7.68
N GLN A 134 -5.63 -9.72 8.40
CA GLN A 134 -5.29 -11.07 7.92
C GLN A 134 -6.24 -11.55 6.82
N VAL A 135 -7.51 -11.11 6.86
CA VAL A 135 -8.49 -11.33 5.78
C VAL A 135 -8.00 -10.64 4.50
N PHE A 136 -7.58 -9.38 4.58
CA PHE A 136 -7.03 -8.65 3.42
C PHE A 136 -5.72 -9.22 2.90
N GLU A 137 -4.87 -9.78 3.76
CA GLU A 137 -3.63 -10.43 3.34
C GLU A 137 -3.89 -11.71 2.53
N ALA A 138 -4.94 -12.47 2.88
CA ALA A 138 -5.35 -13.67 2.16
C ALA A 138 -5.93 -13.36 0.76
N LEU A 139 -6.45 -12.15 0.54
CA LEU A 139 -6.98 -11.74 -0.76
C LEU A 139 -5.85 -11.46 -1.78
N PRO A 140 -6.08 -11.77 -3.08
CA PRO A 140 -5.19 -11.36 -4.16
C PRO A 140 -4.95 -9.85 -4.14
N SER A 141 -3.72 -9.41 -4.43
CA SER A 141 -3.32 -8.00 -4.36
C SER A 141 -4.23 -7.06 -5.17
N ALA A 142 -4.68 -7.50 -6.35
CA ALA A 142 -5.60 -6.76 -7.22
C ALA A 142 -7.00 -6.57 -6.60
N LEU A 143 -7.41 -7.45 -5.69
CA LEU A 143 -8.73 -7.41 -5.05
C LEU A 143 -8.75 -6.66 -3.72
N ARG A 144 -7.59 -6.33 -3.14
CA ARG A 144 -7.53 -5.62 -1.86
C ARG A 144 -8.14 -4.21 -1.93
N PRO A 145 -7.81 -3.36 -2.93
CA PRO A 145 -8.45 -2.04 -3.05
C PRO A 145 -9.98 -2.11 -3.20
N PRO A 146 -10.57 -2.91 -4.11
CA PRO A 146 -12.03 -3.01 -4.21
C PRO A 146 -12.67 -3.64 -2.96
N ALA A 147 -12.03 -4.63 -2.32
CA ALA A 147 -12.53 -5.20 -1.07
C ALA A 147 -12.57 -4.16 0.06
N LEU A 148 -11.61 -3.24 0.11
CA LEU A 148 -11.60 -2.15 1.11
C LEU A 148 -12.76 -1.17 0.88
N ILE A 149 -13.10 -0.89 -0.37
CA ILE A 149 -14.29 -0.10 -0.73
C ILE A 149 -15.57 -0.81 -0.26
N VAL A 150 -15.66 -2.12 -0.47
CA VAL A 150 -16.79 -2.94 -0.01
C VAL A 150 -16.89 -2.90 1.52
N CYS A 151 -15.79 -3.11 2.25
CA CYS A 151 -15.76 -3.01 3.71
C CYS A 151 -16.21 -1.64 4.21
N ALA A 152 -15.70 -0.55 3.61
CA ALA A 152 -16.08 0.80 3.99
C ALA A 152 -17.58 1.07 3.78
N ALA A 153 -18.12 0.61 2.64
CA ALA A 153 -19.55 0.72 2.36
C ALA A 153 -20.40 -0.09 3.34
N ALA A 154 -19.99 -1.31 3.68
CA ALA A 154 -20.67 -2.15 4.67
C ALA A 154 -20.64 -1.53 6.07
N LEU A 155 -19.48 -1.01 6.50
CA LEU A 155 -19.33 -0.30 7.78
C LEU A 155 -20.23 0.93 7.86
N LEU A 156 -20.24 1.77 6.82
CA LEU A 156 -21.11 2.95 6.77
C LEU A 156 -22.59 2.58 6.85
N ARG A 157 -22.99 1.49 6.18
CA ARG A 157 -24.36 0.97 6.26
C ARG A 157 -24.71 0.50 7.68
N LEU A 158 -23.85 -0.32 8.29
CA LEU A 158 -24.04 -0.82 9.66
C LEU A 158 -24.11 0.31 10.69
N LEU A 159 -23.27 1.34 10.55
CA LEU A 159 -23.30 2.51 11.41
C LEU A 159 -24.57 3.34 11.20
N GLY A 160 -25.07 3.42 9.97
CA GLY A 160 -26.37 4.03 9.65
C GLY A 160 -27.54 3.29 10.28
N GLU A 161 -27.58 1.95 10.15
CA GLU A 161 -28.61 1.11 10.78
C GLU A 161 -28.62 1.23 12.31
N LYS A 162 -27.45 1.47 12.92
CA LYS A 162 -27.30 1.69 14.37
C LYS A 162 -27.48 3.16 14.79
N ASN A 163 -27.88 4.06 13.90
CA ASN A 163 -27.97 5.51 14.14
C ASN A 163 -26.66 6.14 14.69
N ALA A 164 -25.52 5.50 14.47
CA ALA A 164 -24.22 5.94 14.95
C ALA A 164 -23.52 6.87 13.94
N ALA A 165 -23.88 6.80 12.67
CA ALA A 165 -23.38 7.70 11.63
C ALA A 165 -24.41 7.89 10.51
N ASP A 166 -24.57 9.13 10.03
CA ASP A 166 -25.36 9.42 8.83
C ASP A 166 -24.44 9.42 7.60
N GLY A 167 -24.54 8.35 6.81
CA GLY A 167 -23.73 8.17 5.60
C GLY A 167 -23.96 9.27 4.56
N GLN A 168 -25.14 9.89 4.49
CA GLN A 168 -25.39 11.00 3.56
C GLN A 168 -24.69 12.27 4.02
N ARG A 169 -24.71 12.58 5.32
CA ARG A 169 -23.99 13.72 5.89
C ARG A 169 -22.47 13.58 5.73
N LEU A 170 -21.94 12.37 5.93
CA LEU A 170 -20.51 12.09 5.71
C LEU A 170 -20.10 12.27 4.26
N LEU A 171 -20.91 11.78 3.31
CA LEU A 171 -20.64 11.96 1.88
C LEU A 171 -20.75 13.42 1.44
N ALA A 172 -21.68 14.19 2.00
CA ALA A 172 -21.81 15.62 1.75
C ALA A 172 -20.56 16.39 2.22
N ALA A 173 -20.10 16.14 3.45
CA ALA A 173 -18.91 16.79 4.01
C ALA A 173 -17.62 16.45 3.25
N LEU A 174 -17.51 15.24 2.71
CA LEU A 174 -16.36 14.85 1.88
C LEU A 174 -16.36 15.56 0.51
N ARG A 175 -17.53 15.79 -0.08
CA ARG A 175 -17.67 16.52 -1.35
C ARG A 175 -17.33 18.00 -1.19
N GLU A 176 -17.74 18.63 -0.09
CA GLU A 176 -17.39 20.02 0.23
C GLU A 176 -15.88 20.23 0.40
N ARG A 177 -15.13 19.21 0.85
CA ARG A 177 -13.67 19.29 0.97
C ARG A 177 -12.91 19.06 -0.34
N GLN A 178 -13.56 18.53 -1.37
CA GLN A 178 -12.93 18.23 -2.67
C GLN A 178 -13.11 19.34 -3.71
N ASN A 179 -14.01 20.31 -3.46
CA ASN A 179 -14.17 21.52 -4.25
C ASN A 179 -13.95 22.76 -3.34
N PRO A 180 -12.69 23.23 -3.17
CA PRO A 180 -12.45 24.56 -2.62
C PRO A 180 -12.90 25.68 -3.57
#